data_AF-A0A8S2SL97-F1
#
_entry.id   AF-A0A8S2SL97-F1
#
_cell.length_a   1.000
_cell.length_b   1.000
_cell.length_c   1.000
_cell.angle_alpha   90.00
_cell.angle_beta   90.00
_cell.angle_gamma   90.00
#
_symmetry.space_group_name_H-M   'P 1'
#
loop_
_entity.id
_entity.type
_entity.pdbx_description
1 polymer ?
#
loop_
_entity_poly.entity_id
_entity_poly.type
_entity_poly.pdbx_seq_one_letter_code
_entity_poly.pdbx_strand_id
1 'polypeptide(L)'
;MFADMMHEVILPLISLTHDDPLSKLSEKLEVYNYVVIKFSHEEYDEKLTKTMKPIIFGIITSIDLLDFVIKNKPDENGVGGNELTCTR
;
A
#
# COMPACT_ATOMS: atom_id res chain seq x y z
N MET A 1 0.06 -38.13 -21.11
CA MET A 1 0.60 -38.05 -19.74
C MET A 1 1.50 -36.82 -19.64
N PHE A 2 0.94 -35.60 -19.60
CA PHE A 2 1.72 -34.34 -19.43
C PHE A 2 0.88 -33.19 -18.82
N ALA A 3 -0.25 -33.49 -18.17
CA ALA A 3 -1.16 -32.45 -17.66
C ALA A 3 -0.82 -31.95 -16.24
N ASP A 4 0.19 -32.50 -15.57
CA ASP A 4 0.45 -32.28 -14.14
C ASP A 4 1.76 -31.57 -13.84
N MET A 5 2.10 -30.47 -14.54
CA MET A 5 3.32 -29.71 -14.20
C MET A 5 3.23 -28.20 -14.39
N MET A 6 2.07 -27.62 -14.11
CA MET A 6 1.95 -26.18 -13.81
C MET A 6 1.51 -26.04 -12.36
N HIS A 7 2.39 -26.36 -11.42
CA HIS A 7 2.29 -25.74 -10.10
C HIS A 7 2.59 -24.27 -10.31
N GLU A 8 1.54 -23.48 -10.54
CA GLU A 8 1.60 -22.05 -10.37
C GLU A 8 2.22 -21.80 -8.99
N VAL A 9 3.47 -21.35 -8.98
CA VAL A 9 4.07 -20.77 -7.79
C VAL A 9 3.31 -19.47 -7.57
N ILE A 10 2.16 -19.57 -6.90
CA ILE A 10 1.46 -18.41 -6.37
C ILE A 10 2.35 -17.92 -5.24
N LEU A 11 3.31 -17.05 -5.59
CA LEU A 11 4.06 -16.29 -4.60
C LEU A 11 3.02 -15.65 -3.67
N PRO A 12 3.15 -15.79 -2.35
CA PRO A 12 2.20 -15.20 -1.42
C PRO A 12 2.11 -13.71 -1.74
N LEU A 13 0.90 -13.25 -2.09
CA LEU A 13 0.66 -11.86 -2.43
C LEU A 13 0.92 -11.01 -1.19
N ILE A 14 2.11 -10.41 -1.10
CA ILE A 14 2.45 -9.54 0.02
C ILE A 14 1.63 -8.26 -0.13
N SER A 15 0.71 -8.05 0.80
CA SER A 15 -0.19 -6.91 0.75
C SER A 15 -0.35 -6.26 2.11
N LEU A 16 -0.48 -4.94 2.09
CA LEU A 16 -0.80 -4.10 3.24
C LEU A 16 -2.11 -3.34 2.98
N THR A 17 -2.76 -2.87 4.03
CA THR A 17 -3.88 -1.95 3.88
C THR A 17 -3.38 -0.51 3.81
N HIS A 18 -4.17 0.40 3.23
CA HIS A 18 -3.80 1.82 3.21
C HIS A 18 -3.62 2.46 4.60
N ASP A 19 -4.19 1.84 5.64
CA ASP A 19 -4.07 2.26 7.04
C ASP A 19 -2.79 1.75 7.72
N ASP A 20 -2.07 0.81 7.09
CA ASP A 20 -0.82 0.29 7.63
C ASP A 20 0.27 1.39 7.61
N PRO A 21 1.07 1.52 8.68
CA PRO A 21 2.09 2.57 8.76
C PRO A 21 3.23 2.35 7.76
N LEU A 22 3.88 3.45 7.34
CA LEU A 22 5.03 3.40 6.42
C LEU A 22 6.21 2.57 6.98
N SER A 23 6.35 2.44 8.31
CA SER A 23 7.35 1.56 8.92
C SER A 23 7.14 0.10 8.52
N LYS A 24 5.89 -0.38 8.57
CA LYS A 24 5.52 -1.75 8.16
C LYS A 24 5.71 -1.96 6.66
N LEU A 25 5.46 -0.94 5.84
CA LEU A 25 5.77 -0.95 4.42
C LEU A 25 7.28 -1.09 4.16
N SER A 26 8.10 -0.32 4.87
CA SER A 26 9.57 -0.40 4.81
C SER A 26 10.07 -1.81 5.14
N GLU A 27 9.63 -2.37 6.27
CA GLU A 27 10.00 -3.74 6.70
C GLU A 27 9.64 -4.80 5.63
N LYS A 28 8.51 -4.65 4.94
CA LYS A 28 8.14 -5.57 3.86
C LYS A 28 9.03 -5.39 2.64
N LEU A 29 9.36 -4.16 2.26
CA LEU A 29 10.20 -3.88 1.10
C LEU A 29 11.67 -4.29 1.28
N GLU A 30 12.11 -4.59 2.51
CA GLU A 30 13.42 -5.21 2.77
C GLU A 30 13.51 -6.67 2.32
N VAL A 31 12.37 -7.37 2.29
CA VAL A 31 12.29 -8.81 1.94
C VAL A 31 11.68 -9.02 0.55
N TYR A 32 10.80 -8.12 0.12
CA TYR A 32 10.04 -8.24 -1.13
C TYR A 32 10.31 -7.06 -2.06
N ASN A 33 10.39 -7.32 -3.37
CA ASN A 33 10.63 -6.28 -4.38
C ASN A 33 9.45 -5.30 -4.55
N TYR A 34 8.25 -5.71 -4.13
CA TYR A 34 7.04 -4.91 -4.22
C TYR A 34 6.05 -5.29 -3.12
N VAL A 35 5.15 -4.37 -2.80
CA VAL A 35 4.04 -4.58 -1.87
C VAL A 35 2.75 -4.08 -2.52
N VAL A 36 1.69 -4.88 -2.48
CA VAL A 36 0.37 -4.48 -2.99
C VAL A 36 -0.41 -3.77 -1.89
N ILE A 37 -0.82 -2.53 -2.13
CA ILE A 37 -1.67 -1.79 -1.21
C ILE A 37 -3.13 -2.05 -1.55
N LYS A 38 -3.89 -2.44 -0.55
CA LYS A 38 -5.33 -2.70 -0.64
C LYS A 38 -6.10 -1.66 0.16
N PHE A 39 -7.31 -1.35 -0.28
CA PHE A 39 -8.28 -0.67 0.57
C PHE A 39 -9.61 -1.43 0.56
N SER A 40 -10.34 -1.33 1.67
CA SER A 40 -11.67 -1.92 1.78
C SER A 40 -12.68 -0.96 1.18
N HIS A 41 -13.27 -1.34 0.05
CA HIS A 41 -14.35 -0.58 -0.56
C HIS A 41 -15.70 -1.14 -0.13
N GLU A 42 -16.64 -0.24 0.17
CA GLU A 42 -18.02 -0.59 0.45
C GLU A 42 -18.75 -0.81 -0.87
N GLU A 43 -19.11 -2.06 -1.14
CA GLU A 43 -20.00 -2.41 -2.26
C GLU A 43 -21.38 -2.76 -1.69
N TYR A 44 -22.42 -2.19 -2.29
CA TYR A 44 -23.82 -2.51 -2.01
C TYR A 44 -24.32 -3.47 -3.08
N ASP A 45 -24.91 -4.59 -2.65
CA ASP A 45 -25.60 -5.49 -3.58
C ASP A 45 -26.96 -4.92 -4.01
N GLU A 46 -27.63 -5.60 -4.94
CA GLU A 46 -28.98 -5.24 -5.41
C GLU A 46 -30.05 -5.24 -4.30
N LYS A 47 -29.74 -5.83 -3.14
CA LYS A 47 -30.59 -5.90 -1.95
C LYS A 47 -30.20 -4.87 -0.89
N LEU A 48 -29.32 -3.90 -1.22
CA LEU A 48 -28.77 -2.89 -0.31
C LEU A 48 -27.98 -3.47 0.86
N THR A 49 -27.49 -4.71 0.74
CA THR A 49 -26.60 -5.32 1.73
C THR A 49 -25.20 -4.79 1.53
N LYS A 50 -24.61 -4.27 2.62
CA LYS A 50 -23.24 -3.75 2.63
C LYS A 50 -22.23 -4.88 2.73
N THR A 51 -21.31 -4.95 1.77
CA THR A 51 -20.18 -5.87 1.79
C THR A 51 -18.88 -5.08 1.68
N MET A 52 -17.85 -5.52 2.42
CA MET A 52 -16.51 -4.96 2.34
C MET A 52 -15.68 -5.81 1.39
N LYS A 53 -15.25 -5.22 0.28
CA LYS A 53 -14.42 -5.91 -0.71
C LYS A 53 -13.04 -5.28 -0.76
N PRO A 54 -11.97 -6.09 -0.62
CA PRO A 54 -10.62 -5.58 -0.78
C PRO A 54 -10.39 -5.27 -2.26
N ILE A 55 -10.07 -4.02 -2.56
CA ILE A 55 -9.65 -3.63 -3.90
C ILE A 55 -8.19 -3.20 -3.89
N ILE A 56 -7.49 -3.46 -5.00
CA ILE A 56 -6.09 -3.07 -5.15
C ILE A 56 -6.05 -1.57 -5.39
N PHE A 57 -5.46 -0.84 -4.46
CA PHE A 57 -5.23 0.59 -4.56
C PHE A 57 -4.00 0.88 -5.42
N GLY A 58 -2.92 0.12 -5.22
CA GLY A 58 -1.68 0.32 -5.96
C GLY A 58 -0.63 -0.72 -5.62
N ILE A 59 0.52 -0.61 -6.29
CA ILE A 59 1.71 -1.40 -6.03
C ILE A 59 2.83 -0.43 -5.69
N ILE A 60 3.51 -0.68 -4.57
CA ILE A 60 4.61 0.14 -4.08
C ILE A 60 5.90 -0.66 -4.12
N THR A 61 6.98 -0.01 -4.53
CA THR A 61 8.35 -0.51 -4.53
C THR A 61 9.24 0.34 -3.60
N SER A 62 10.47 -0.12 -3.35
CA SER A 62 11.45 0.62 -2.55
C SER A 62 11.83 1.97 -3.17
N ILE A 63 11.69 2.13 -4.50
CA ILE A 63 11.97 3.39 -5.20
C ILE A 63 10.93 4.45 -4.81
N ASP A 64 9.66 4.06 -4.73
CA ASP A 64 8.56 4.96 -4.36
C ASP A 64 8.72 5.46 -2.92
N LEU A 65 9.12 4.56 -2.01
CA LEU A 65 9.39 4.92 -0.62
C LEU A 65 10.59 5.87 -0.50
N LEU A 66 11.65 5.63 -1.28
CA LEU A 66 12.82 6.51 -1.32
C LEU A 66 12.45 7.91 -1.86
N ASP A 67 11.69 7.98 -2.95
CA ASP A 67 11.23 9.24 -3.54
C ASP A 67 10.34 10.02 -2.56
N PHE A 68 9.45 9.33 -1.84
CA PHE A 68 8.66 9.93 -0.77
C PHE A 68 9.54 10.55 0.32
N VAL A 69 10.55 9.82 0.81
CA VAL A 69 11.46 10.34 1.83
C VAL A 69 12.23 11.55 1.32
N ILE A 70 12.75 11.52 0.09
CA ILE A 70 13.50 12.65 -0.50
C ILE A 70 12.62 13.90 -0.60
N LYS A 71 11.39 13.75 -1.09
CA LYS A 71 10.45 14.87 -1.26
C LYS A 71 9.96 15.47 0.05
N ASN A 72 9.94 14.67 1.12
CA ASN A 72 9.46 15.09 2.43
C ASN A 72 10.59 15.29 3.46
N LYS A 73 11.85 15.35 3.02
CA LYS A 73 12.94 15.73 3.93
C LYS A 73 12.66 17.15 4.44
N PRO A 74 12.60 17.37 5.78
CA PRO A 74 12.52 18.71 6.30
C PRO A 74 13.79 19.47 5.90
N ASP A 75 13.62 20.70 5.41
CA ASP A 75 14.75 21.57 5.10
C ASP A 75 15.65 21.67 6.33
N GLU A 76 16.93 21.37 6.14
CA GLU A 76 17.98 21.45 7.18
C GLU A 76 18.18 22.88 7.73
N ASN A 77 17.46 23.85 7.17
CA ASN A 77 17.29 25.19 7.69
C ASN A 77 15.86 25.34 8.20
N GLY A 78 15.65 25.15 9.50
CA GLY A 78 14.35 25.24 10.17
C GLY A 78 13.67 26.62 10.09
N VAL A 79 13.14 26.96 8.91
CA VAL A 79 12.15 28.01 8.68
C VAL A 79 11.26 27.56 7.53
N GLY A 80 10.23 26.79 7.86
CA GLY A 80 9.24 26.29 6.91
C GLY A 80 7.93 26.03 7.62
N GLY A 81 7.36 27.08 8.24
CA GLY A 81 6.01 27.03 8.77
C GLY A 81 5.02 26.88 7.63
N ASN A 82 4.56 25.65 7.39
CA ASN A 82 3.25 25.43 6.82
C ASN A 82 2.37 24.90 7.96
N GLU A 83 1.61 25.82 8.55
CA GLU A 83 0.45 25.47 9.35
C GLU A 83 -0.48 24.60 8.49
N LEU A 84 -0.46 23.29 8.72
CA LEU A 84 -1.59 22.43 8.39
C LEU A 84 -2.72 22.83 9.34
N THR A 85 -3.48 23.86 8.97
CA THR A 85 -4.71 24.20 9.67
C THR A 85 -5.72 23.08 9.43
N CYS A 86 -5.92 22.29 10.47
CA CYS A 86 -7.05 21.39 10.59
C CYS A 86 -8.33 22.23 10.72
N THR A 87 -9.09 22.35 9.63
CA THR A 87 -10.49 22.78 9.72
C THR A 87 -11.34 21.59 10.17
N ARG A 88 -11.99 21.79 11.32
CA ARG A 88 -13.02 20.91 11.92
C ARG A 88 -14.23 20.72 11.01
#